data_AF-A0A7W0DJF9-F1
#
_entry.id   AF-A0A7W0DJF9-F1
#
_cell.length_a   1.000
_cell.length_b   1.000
_cell.length_c   1.000
_cell.angle_alpha   90.00
_cell.angle_beta   90.00
_cell.angle_gamma   90.00
#
_symmetry.space_group_name_H-M   'P 1'
#
loop_
_entity.id
_entity.type
_entity.pdbx_description
1 polymer ?
#
loop_
_entity_poly.entity_id
_entity_poly.type
_entity_poly.pdbx_seq_one_letter_code
_entity_poly.pdbx_strand_id
1 'polypeptide(L)'
;MSFTTTPHTEAPAATQPALDALAPREQETLRHIAAGHTYLQTARHMGLSRHTVDAYLRRIRAKLGINSTAELTRLAISLGL
;
A
#
# COMPACT_ATOMS: atom_id res chain seq x y z
N MET A 1 -22.28 -30.20 15.19
CA MET A 1 -21.58 -29.13 15.93
C MET A 1 -21.79 -27.85 15.15
N SER A 2 -22.34 -26.80 15.76
CA SER A 2 -22.79 -25.59 15.05
C SER A 2 -21.89 -24.40 15.30
N PHE A 3 -21.62 -23.68 14.21
CA PHE A 3 -21.08 -22.32 14.03
C PHE A 3 -20.77 -21.43 15.25
N THR A 4 -19.55 -20.91 15.27
CA THR A 4 -19.02 -19.72 15.99
C THR A 4 -17.68 -19.44 15.30
N THR A 5 -17.19 -18.27 14.87
CA THR A 5 -17.35 -16.82 15.18
C THR A 5 -16.75 -16.06 13.95
N THR A 6 -17.14 -14.88 13.46
CA THR A 6 -17.97 -13.72 13.92
C THR A 6 -18.71 -13.10 12.71
N PRO A 7 -19.82 -12.34 12.87
CA PRO A 7 -20.20 -11.33 11.88
C PRO A 7 -19.19 -10.16 11.89
N HIS A 8 -18.57 -9.84 10.76
CA HIS A 8 -17.78 -8.61 10.63
C HIS A 8 -18.70 -7.43 10.22
N THR A 9 -19.48 -6.97 11.19
CA THR A 9 -20.18 -5.69 11.12
C THR A 9 -19.27 -4.60 11.66
N GLU A 10 -18.61 -3.86 10.77
CA GLU A 10 -18.48 -2.39 10.87
C GLU A 10 -17.77 -1.82 9.63
N ALA A 11 -18.49 -1.00 8.87
CA ALA A 11 -17.88 0.05 8.07
C ALA A 11 -17.83 1.30 8.97
N PRO A 12 -16.69 2.00 9.01
CA PRO A 12 -16.41 2.95 7.93
C PRO A 12 -14.96 2.85 7.43
N ALA A 13 -14.68 1.86 6.57
CA ALA A 13 -13.32 1.58 6.09
C ALA A 13 -13.23 1.36 4.58
N ALA A 14 -13.57 2.39 3.78
CA ALA A 14 -13.17 2.43 2.35
C ALA A 14 -11.62 2.39 2.17
N THR A 15 -10.90 2.63 3.27
CA THR A 15 -9.45 2.75 3.44
C THR A 15 -8.73 1.38 3.48
N GLN A 16 -9.28 0.38 4.19
CA GLN A 16 -8.58 -0.90 4.40
C GLN A 16 -8.56 -1.90 3.21
N PRO A 17 -9.57 -2.03 2.33
CA PRO A 17 -9.51 -3.02 1.24
C PRO A 17 -8.39 -2.70 0.23
N ALA A 18 -8.02 -1.43 0.09
CA ALA A 18 -6.90 -0.99 -0.72
C ALA A 18 -5.54 -1.54 -0.22
N LEU A 19 -5.37 -1.71 1.09
CA LEU A 19 -4.15 -2.26 1.67
C LEU A 19 -4.15 -3.79 1.68
N ASP A 20 -5.30 -4.41 1.95
CA ASP A 20 -5.45 -5.87 1.95
C ASP A 20 -5.15 -6.49 0.57
N ALA A 21 -5.49 -5.78 -0.51
CA ALA A 21 -5.14 -6.17 -1.88
C ALA A 21 -3.61 -6.11 -2.19
N LEU A 22 -2.81 -5.42 -1.38
CA LEU A 22 -1.36 -5.29 -1.57
C LEU A 22 -0.60 -6.37 -0.78
N ALA A 23 0.42 -6.96 -1.41
CA ALA A 23 1.34 -7.85 -0.72
C ALA A 23 2.09 -7.10 0.40
N PRO A 24 2.59 -7.76 1.46
CA PRO A 24 3.27 -7.09 2.57
C PRO A 24 4.46 -6.22 2.12
N ARG A 25 5.22 -6.64 1.11
CA ARG A 25 6.30 -5.83 0.51
C ARG A 25 5.79 -4.62 -0.27
N GLU A 26 4.62 -4.73 -0.89
CA GLU A 26 3.96 -3.62 -1.59
C GLU A 26 3.44 -2.58 -0.59
N GLN A 27 2.81 -3.03 0.51
CA GLN A 27 2.41 -2.16 1.64
C GLN A 27 3.62 -1.44 2.27
N GLU A 28 4.71 -2.17 2.54
CA GLU A 28 5.95 -1.62 3.10
C GLU A 28 6.58 -0.57 2.18
N THR A 29 6.59 -0.83 0.87
CA THR A 29 6.99 0.16 -0.15
C THR A 29 6.13 1.42 -0.05
N LEU A 30 4.80 1.27 0.03
CA LEU A 30 3.87 2.38 0.06
C LEU A 30 3.96 3.21 1.34
N ARG A 31 4.20 2.59 2.50
CA ARG A 31 4.48 3.28 3.78
C ARG A 31 5.68 4.22 3.69
N HIS A 32 6.80 3.76 3.10
CA HIS A 32 7.95 4.64 2.89
C HIS A 32 7.61 5.85 2.00
N ILE A 33 6.83 5.66 0.93
CA ILE A 33 6.36 6.76 0.08
C ILE A 33 5.39 7.71 0.81
N ALA A 34 4.54 7.18 1.71
CA ALA A 34 3.64 7.96 2.57
C ALA A 34 4.45 8.92 3.47
N ALA A 35 5.47 8.37 4.13
CA ALA A 35 6.43 9.10 4.96
C ALA A 35 7.41 10.00 4.16
N GLY A 36 7.15 10.28 2.88
CA GLY A 36 7.90 11.22 2.06
C GLY A 36 9.25 10.71 1.51
N HIS A 37 9.56 9.41 1.64
CA HIS A 37 10.81 8.86 1.10
C HIS A 37 10.76 8.81 -0.43
N THR A 38 11.87 9.19 -1.07
CA THR A 38 12.07 8.99 -2.50
C THR A 38 12.22 7.50 -2.83
N TYR A 39 11.96 7.08 -4.07
CA TYR A 39 12.14 5.69 -4.51
C TYR A 39 13.54 5.12 -4.20
N LEU A 40 14.57 5.96 -4.23
CA LEU A 40 15.95 5.58 -3.92
C LEU A 40 16.14 5.37 -2.40
N GLN A 41 15.53 6.21 -1.56
CA GLN A 41 15.53 6.01 -0.11
C GLN A 41 14.73 4.75 0.27
N THR A 42 13.50 4.58 -0.26
CA THR A 42 12.69 3.36 -0.06
C THR A 42 13.46 2.11 -0.46
N ALA A 43 14.14 2.14 -1.61
CA ALA A 43 15.00 1.05 -2.06
C ALA A 43 16.13 0.75 -1.05
N ARG A 44 16.81 1.78 -0.53
CA ARG A 44 17.85 1.60 0.52
C ARG A 44 17.29 1.08 1.84
N HIS A 45 16.12 1.56 2.29
CA HIS A 45 15.47 1.08 3.53
C HIS A 45 15.03 -0.38 3.43
N MET A 46 14.54 -0.82 2.27
CA MET A 46 14.10 -2.19 2.04
C MET A 46 15.22 -3.16 1.61
N GLY A 47 16.45 -2.67 1.39
CA GLY A 47 17.56 -3.48 0.85
C GLY A 47 17.36 -3.90 -0.62
N LEU A 48 16.61 -3.12 -1.39
CA LEU A 48 16.21 -3.41 -2.78
C LEU A 48 16.89 -2.48 -3.78
N SER A 49 16.79 -2.83 -5.07
CA SER A 49 17.10 -1.91 -6.16
C SER A 49 15.96 -0.93 -6.42
N ARG A 50 16.28 0.30 -6.85
CA ARG A 50 15.30 1.30 -7.32
C ARG A 50 14.35 0.74 -8.39
N HIS A 51 14.85 -0.13 -9.27
CA HIS A 51 14.04 -0.80 -10.29
C HIS A 51 13.02 -1.79 -9.70
N THR A 52 13.36 -2.46 -8.59
CA THR A 52 12.43 -3.35 -7.87
C THR A 52 11.32 -2.54 -7.20
N VAL A 53 11.66 -1.40 -6.57
CA VAL A 53 10.68 -0.47 -5.99
C VAL A 53 9.76 0.09 -7.07
N ASP A 54 10.29 0.52 -8.22
CA ASP A 54 9.51 0.96 -9.38
C ASP A 54 8.57 -0.16 -9.91
N ALA A 55 9.03 -1.41 -9.97
CA ALA A 55 8.20 -2.56 -10.34
C ALA A 55 7.07 -2.83 -9.32
N TYR A 56 7.33 -2.68 -8.02
CA TYR A 56 6.29 -2.78 -6.98
C TYR A 56 5.29 -1.62 -7.11
N LEU A 57 5.76 -0.39 -7.31
CA LEU A 57 4.90 0.79 -7.51
C LEU A 57 4.00 0.65 -8.74
N ARG A 58 4.50 0.06 -9.85
CA ARG A 58 3.65 -0.28 -11.00
C ARG A 58 2.53 -1.28 -10.65
N ARG A 59 2.84 -2.32 -9.86
CA ARG A 59 1.84 -3.32 -9.43
C ARG A 59 0.83 -2.74 -8.46
N ILE A 60 1.29 -1.99 -7.47
CA ILE A 60 0.47 -1.23 -6.52
C ILE A 60 -0.50 -0.32 -7.29
N ARG A 61 0.01 0.47 -8.23
CA ARG A 61 -0.80 1.33 -9.11
C ARG A 61 -1.85 0.56 -9.90
N ALA A 62 -1.47 -0.55 -10.52
CA ALA A 62 -2.40 -1.39 -11.28
C ALA A 62 -3.50 -2.01 -10.39
N LYS A 63 -3.16 -2.41 -9.16
CA LYS A 63 -4.13 -2.92 -8.17
C LYS A 63 -5.08 -1.84 -7.64
N LEU A 64 -4.59 -0.61 -7.48
CA LEU A 64 -5.35 0.52 -6.93
C LEU A 64 -6.04 1.39 -7.99
N GLY A 65 -5.80 1.15 -9.29
CA GLY A 65 -6.30 1.97 -10.39
C GLY A 65 -5.64 3.35 -10.52
N ILE A 66 -4.48 3.57 -9.90
CA ILE A 66 -3.83 4.89 -9.79
C ILE A 66 -2.76 5.07 -10.87
N ASN A 67 -2.71 6.23 -11.51
CA ASN A 67 -1.73 6.49 -12.58
C ASN A 67 -0.56 7.37 -12.14
N SER A 68 -0.75 8.31 -11.20
CA SER A 68 0.28 9.26 -10.77
C SER A 68 0.92 8.92 -9.42
N THR A 69 2.16 9.37 -9.20
CA THR A 69 2.79 9.31 -7.86
C THR A 69 2.14 10.27 -6.88
N ALA A 70 1.72 11.46 -7.34
CA ALA A 70 1.03 12.41 -6.48
C ALA A 70 -0.28 11.83 -5.93
N GLU A 71 -1.06 11.13 -6.76
CA GLU A 71 -2.24 10.37 -6.33
C GLU A 71 -1.86 9.23 -5.36
N LEU A 72 -0.80 8.49 -5.65
CA LEU A 72 -0.33 7.40 -4.78
C LEU A 72 0.07 7.91 -3.38
N THR A 73 0.85 8.99 -3.31
CA THR A 73 1.24 9.63 -2.05
C THR A 73 0.03 10.23 -1.33
N ARG A 74 -0.89 10.90 -2.06
CA ARG A 74 -2.14 11.42 -1.49
C ARG A 74 -3.03 10.32 -0.94
N LEU A 75 -3.13 9.19 -1.63
CA LEU A 75 -3.82 8.00 -1.14
C LEU A 75 -3.11 7.48 0.11
N ALA A 76 -1.79 7.30 0.09
CA ALA A 76 -1.03 6.80 1.24
C ALA A 76 -1.21 7.67 2.50
N ILE A 77 -1.22 8.99 2.35
CA ILE A 77 -1.56 9.94 3.43
C ILE A 77 -3.03 9.77 3.87
N SER A 78 -3.96 9.64 2.92
CA SER A 78 -5.38 9.36 3.21
C SER A 78 -5.64 7.98 3.84
N LEU A 79 -4.69 7.05 3.72
CA LEU A 79 -4.69 5.75 4.37
C LEU A 79 -4.15 5.80 5.82
N GLY A 80 -3.58 6.94 6.25
CA GLY A 80 -2.99 7.12 7.58
C GLY A 80 -1.66 6.40 7.79
N LEU A 81 -0.83 6.31 6.73
CA LEU A 81 0.45 5.59 6.70
C LEU A 81 1.67 6.52 6.82
#